data_AF-A0A4Q2Z657-F1
#
_entry.id   AF-A0A4Q2Z657-F1
#
_cell.length_a   1.000
_cell.length_b   1.000
_cell.length_c   1.000
_cell.angle_alpha   90.00
_cell.angle_beta   90.00
_cell.angle_gamma   90.00
#
_symmetry.space_group_name_H-M   'P 1'
#
loop_
_entity.id
_entity.type
_entity.pdbx_description
1 polymer ?
#
loop_
_entity_poly.entity_id
_entity_poly.type
_entity_poly.pdbx_seq_one_letter_code
_entity_poly.pdbx_strand_id
1 'polypeptide(L)'
;MYEPPLTTSDPRPVPRRVRGFWFWSIWVSIGGFIGVPVVAITIAIIALGRIAENMERDAGSLSAGVDELHHTAMVVLLLQGFALVTAALMLVWMIVSIVKFARQPKVEW
;
A
#
# COMPACT_ATOMS: atom_id res chain seq x y z
N MET A 1 36.74 -7.30 -1.14
CA MET A 1 36.84 -7.57 -2.59
C MET A 1 36.13 -8.89 -2.86
N TYR A 2 35.24 -8.95 -3.86
CA TYR A 2 34.58 -10.18 -4.27
C TYR A 2 35.50 -10.85 -5.31
N GLU A 3 35.95 -12.06 -5.03
CA GLU A 3 36.74 -12.84 -5.98
C GLU A 3 35.82 -13.34 -7.09
N PRO A 4 36.12 -13.08 -8.37
CA PRO A 4 35.35 -13.63 -9.47
C PRO A 4 35.45 -15.17 -9.43
N PRO A 5 34.38 -15.90 -9.78
CA PRO A 5 34.40 -17.35 -9.77
C PRO A 5 35.47 -17.86 -10.72
N LEU A 6 36.40 -18.65 -10.18
CA LEU A 6 37.57 -19.18 -10.89
C LEU A 6 37.20 -20.26 -11.92
N THR A 7 35.97 -20.78 -11.90
CA THR A 7 35.46 -21.78 -12.84
C THR A 7 33.94 -21.66 -13.05
N THR A 8 33.45 -22.11 -14.20
CA THR A 8 32.01 -22.18 -14.55
C THR A 8 31.19 -23.11 -13.66
N SER A 9 31.82 -23.87 -12.77
CA SER A 9 31.23 -24.84 -11.85
C SER A 9 30.98 -24.32 -10.43
N ASP A 10 31.27 -23.04 -10.15
CA ASP A 10 31.05 -22.48 -8.81
C ASP A 10 29.54 -22.32 -8.52
N PRO A 11 28.94 -23.12 -7.62
CA PRO A 11 27.49 -23.33 -7.56
C PRO A 11 26.76 -22.24 -6.77
N ARG A 12 27.44 -21.16 -6.34
CA ARG A 12 26.77 -20.05 -5.66
C ARG A 12 25.96 -19.30 -6.72
N PRO A 13 24.62 -19.31 -6.67
CA PRO A 13 23.82 -18.55 -7.61
C PRO A 13 24.17 -17.08 -7.38
N VAL A 14 25.01 -16.52 -8.24
CA VAL A 14 25.29 -15.08 -8.24
C VAL A 14 23.93 -14.40 -8.36
N PRO A 15 23.48 -13.62 -7.37
CA PRO A 15 22.17 -12.99 -7.43
C PRO A 15 22.19 -11.98 -8.57
N ARG A 16 21.76 -12.44 -9.76
CA ARG A 16 21.62 -11.60 -10.94
C ARG A 16 20.45 -10.66 -10.73
N ARG A 17 20.61 -9.40 -11.14
CA ARG A 17 19.50 -8.44 -11.25
C ARG A 17 18.45 -9.03 -12.18
N VAL A 18 17.32 -9.47 -11.63
CA VAL A 18 16.15 -9.82 -12.44
C VAL A 18 15.67 -8.52 -13.08
N ARG A 19 15.93 -8.39 -14.40
CA ARG A 19 15.48 -7.22 -15.18
C ARG A 19 13.96 -7.08 -14.99
N GLY A 20 13.55 -5.97 -14.39
CA GLY A 20 12.14 -5.65 -14.16
C GLY A 20 11.65 -5.78 -12.71
N PHE A 21 12.22 -6.66 -11.86
CA PHE A 21 11.69 -6.85 -10.50
C PHE A 21 11.68 -5.57 -9.67
N TRP A 22 12.77 -4.80 -9.72
CA TRP A 22 12.90 -3.53 -9.00
C TRP A 22 11.94 -2.46 -9.55
N PHE A 23 11.80 -2.38 -10.87
CA PHE A 23 10.88 -1.44 -11.52
C PHE A 23 9.43 -1.73 -11.12
N TRP A 24 8.99 -2.99 -11.25
CA TRP A 24 7.65 -3.42 -10.83
C TRP A 24 7.43 -3.24 -9.33
N SER A 25 8.43 -3.57 -8.49
CA SER A 25 8.31 -3.41 -7.04
C SER A 25 8.13 -1.94 -6.63
N ILE A 26 8.82 -1.01 -7.27
CA ILE A 26 8.64 0.42 -7.01
C ILE A 26 7.24 0.88 -7.41
N TRP A 27 6.78 0.54 -8.62
CA TRP A 27 5.46 0.96 -9.08
C TRP A 27 4.33 0.39 -8.23
N VAL A 28 4.44 -0.87 -7.81
CA VAL A 28 3.48 -1.48 -6.87
C VAL A 28 3.53 -0.78 -5.52
N SER A 29 4.71 -0.42 -5.01
CA SER A 29 4.84 0.31 -3.74
C SER A 29 4.21 1.70 -3.82
N ILE A 30 4.48 2.45 -4.89
CA ILE A 30 3.93 3.80 -5.11
C ILE A 30 2.40 3.71 -5.28
N GLY A 31 1.93 2.77 -6.09
CA GLY A 31 0.49 2.54 -6.30
C GLY A 31 -0.22 2.15 -5.01
N GLY A 32 0.38 1.29 -4.18
CA GLY A 32 -0.16 0.94 -2.87
C GLY A 32 -0.12 2.11 -1.87
N PHE A 33 0.96 2.89 -1.87
CA PHE A 33 1.14 4.02 -0.96
C PHE A 33 0.21 5.19 -1.25
N ILE A 34 -0.02 5.51 -2.53
CA ILE A 34 -0.87 6.64 -2.93
C ILE A 34 -2.30 6.17 -3.18
N GLY A 35 -2.47 5.05 -3.90
CA GLY A 35 -3.78 4.58 -4.33
C GLY A 35 -4.66 4.12 -3.16
N VAL A 36 -4.11 3.38 -2.19
CA VAL A 36 -4.91 2.86 -1.07
C VAL A 36 -5.49 4.00 -0.21
N PRO A 37 -4.71 5.02 0.21
CA PRO A 37 -5.28 6.17 0.93
C PRO A 37 -6.29 6.96 0.11
N VAL A 38 -6.04 7.20 -1.18
CA VAL A 38 -6.97 7.96 -2.04
C VAL A 38 -8.31 7.23 -2.18
N VAL A 39 -8.29 5.91 -2.40
CA VAL A 39 -9.51 5.10 -2.48
C VAL A 39 -10.24 5.09 -1.14
N ALA A 40 -9.52 4.91 -0.02
CA ALA A 40 -10.11 4.95 1.31
C ALA A 40 -10.80 6.29 1.62
N ILE A 41 -10.15 7.41 1.28
CA ILE A 41 -10.72 8.77 1.45
C ILE A 41 -11.95 8.94 0.56
N THR A 42 -11.90 8.48 -0.68
CA THR A 42 -13.03 8.60 -1.62
C THR A 42 -14.25 7.84 -1.12
N ILE A 43 -14.06 6.60 -0.64
CA ILE A 43 -15.15 5.80 -0.05
C ILE A 43 -15.72 6.49 1.19
N ALA A 44 -14.87 7.06 2.04
CA ALA A 44 -15.30 7.77 3.24
C ALA A 44 -16.16 9.00 2.91
N ILE A 45 -15.76 9.80 1.92
CA ILE A 45 -16.52 10.97 1.46
C ILE A 45 -17.89 10.54 0.93
N ILE A 46 -17.94 9.50 0.08
CA ILE A 46 -19.20 9.00 -0.49
C ILE A 46 -20.13 8.46 0.62
N ALA A 47 -19.59 7.71 1.57
CA ALA A 47 -20.38 7.14 2.67
C ALA A 47 -20.97 8.23 3.58
N LEU A 48 -20.18 9.24 3.94
CA LEU A 48 -20.64 10.37 4.74
C LEU A 48 -21.69 11.23 4.00
N GLY A 49 -21.50 11.44 2.69
CA GLY A 49 -22.47 12.17 1.85
C GLY A 49 -23.84 11.49 1.81
N ARG A 50 -23.87 10.15 1.65
CA ARG A 50 -25.13 9.39 1.64
C ARG A 50 -25.90 9.48 2.97
N ILE A 51 -25.18 9.49 4.09
CA ILE A 51 -25.82 9.59 5.41
C ILE A 51 -26.35 10.98 5.66
N ALA A 52 -25.61 12.01 5.26
CA ALA A 52 -26.11 13.39 5.33
C ALA A 52 -27.41 13.56 4.52
N GLU A 53 -27.46 13.02 3.30
CA GLU A 53 -28.67 13.03 2.46
C GLU A 53 -29.85 12.27 3.09
N ASN A 54 -29.59 11.12 3.72
CA ASN A 54 -30.63 10.34 4.40
C ASN A 54 -31.14 11.04 5.68
N MET A 55 -30.25 11.68 6.44
CA MET A 55 -30.60 12.46 7.63
C MET A 55 -31.45 13.69 7.31
N GLU A 56 -31.17 14.36 6.18
CA GLU A 56 -32.01 15.48 5.71
C GLU A 56 -33.39 15.01 5.26
N ARG A 57 -33.51 13.79 4.70
CA ARG A 57 -34.78 13.20 4.27
C ARG A 57 -35.65 12.72 5.44
N ASP A 58 -35.04 12.09 6.44
CA ASP A 58 -35.75 11.39 7.52
C ASP A 58 -35.72 12.17 8.87
N ALA A 59 -36.05 13.46 8.82
CA ALA A 59 -36.07 14.39 9.97
C ALA A 59 -36.96 13.96 11.17
N GLY A 60 -37.69 12.84 11.08
CA GLY A 60 -38.54 12.31 12.13
C GLY A 60 -37.89 11.31 13.11
N SER A 61 -36.70 10.77 12.82
CA SER A 61 -36.06 9.75 13.68
C SER A 61 -34.61 10.09 14.05
N LEU A 62 -34.46 11.18 14.81
CA LEU A 62 -33.15 11.68 15.24
C LEU A 62 -32.26 10.60 15.91
N SER A 63 -32.84 9.62 16.62
CA SER A 63 -32.07 8.56 17.26
C SER A 63 -31.51 7.53 16.27
N ALA A 64 -32.27 7.17 15.23
CA ALA A 64 -31.82 6.21 14.22
C ALA A 64 -30.68 6.79 13.37
N GLY A 65 -30.75 8.09 13.06
CA GLY A 65 -29.66 8.79 12.37
C GLY A 65 -28.35 8.80 13.18
N VAL A 66 -28.42 9.01 14.50
CA VAL A 66 -27.21 9.07 15.35
C VAL A 66 -26.48 7.72 15.39
N ASP A 67 -27.21 6.60 15.48
CA ASP A 67 -26.62 5.26 15.47
C ASP A 67 -25.99 4.92 14.11
N GLU A 68 -26.63 5.30 13.01
CA GLU A 68 -26.11 5.06 11.65
C GLU A 68 -24.87 5.92 11.34
N LEU A 69 -24.84 7.16 11.83
CA LEU A 69 -23.68 8.03 11.77
C LEU A 69 -22.52 7.49 12.61
N HIS A 70 -22.80 6.98 13.82
CA HIS A 70 -21.78 6.37 14.67
C HIS A 70 -21.18 5.13 14.02
N HIS A 71 -22.03 4.23 13.49
CA HIS A 71 -21.58 3.03 12.80
C HIS A 71 -20.68 3.38 11.60
N THR A 72 -21.10 4.36 10.79
CA THR A 72 -20.32 4.75 9.62
C THR A 72 -19.03 5.47 9.99
N ALA A 73 -19.03 6.31 11.02
CA ALA A 73 -17.81 6.91 11.55
C ALA A 73 -16.82 5.82 12.01
N MET A 74 -17.30 4.76 12.66
CA MET A 74 -16.47 3.62 13.06
C MET A 74 -15.89 2.88 11.85
N VAL A 75 -16.69 2.63 10.80
CA VAL A 75 -16.23 2.01 9.55
C VAL A 75 -15.19 2.87 8.84
N VAL A 76 -15.40 4.19 8.78
CA VAL A 76 -14.45 5.14 8.18
C VAL A 76 -13.13 5.17 8.96
N LEU A 77 -13.18 5.16 10.29
CA LEU A 77 -11.98 5.11 11.13
C LEU A 77 -11.19 3.81 10.91
N LEU A 78 -11.87 2.66 10.84
CA LEU A 78 -11.23 1.38 10.55
C LEU A 78 -10.61 1.37 9.15
N LEU A 79 -11.31 1.92 8.16
CA LEU A 79 -10.83 2.02 6.77
C LEU A 79 -9.58 2.92 6.68
N GLN A 80 -9.58 4.05 7.37
CA GLN A 80 -8.41 4.94 7.47
C GLN A 80 -7.25 4.26 8.18
N GLY A 81 -7.50 3.57 9.29
CA GLY A 81 -6.48 2.79 10.00
C GLY A 81 -5.85 1.73 9.10
N PHE A 82 -6.67 0.98 8.36
CA PHE A 82 -6.21 0.00 7.38
C PHE A 82 -5.37 0.64 6.27
N ALA A 83 -5.80 1.80 5.74
CA ALA A 83 -5.07 2.52 4.72
C ALA A 83 -3.68 2.98 5.22
N LEU A 84 -3.60 3.49 6.45
CA LEU A 84 -2.34 3.88 7.10
C LEU A 84 -1.39 2.70 7.28
N VAL A 85 -1.90 1.59 7.81
CA VAL A 85 -1.10 0.36 8.01
C VAL A 85 -0.59 -0.16 6.67
N THR A 86 -1.45 -0.19 5.65
CA THR A 86 -1.07 -0.64 4.30
C THR A 86 -0.02 0.28 3.67
N ALA A 87 -0.17 1.60 3.81
CA ALA A 87 0.81 2.56 3.34
C ALA A 87 2.18 2.38 4.03
N ALA A 88 2.20 2.15 5.34
CA ALA A 88 3.42 1.84 6.08
C ALA A 88 4.08 0.54 5.59
N LEU A 89 3.30 -0.51 5.33
CA LEU A 89 3.81 -1.77 4.77
C LEU A 89 4.40 -1.59 3.36
N MET A 90 3.76 -0.77 2.51
CA MET A 90 4.26 -0.46 1.18
C MET A 90 5.57 0.34 1.22
N LEU A 91 5.70 1.26 2.17
CA LEU A 91 6.95 1.99 2.41
C LEU A 91 8.08 1.03 2.83
N VAL A 92 7.81 0.12 3.76
CA VAL A 92 8.77 -0.91 4.18
C VAL A 92 9.16 -1.80 3.00
N TRP A 93 8.20 -2.24 2.19
CA TRP A 93 8.46 -3.04 0.98
C TRP A 93 9.35 -2.29 -0.02
N MET A 94 9.08 -0.99 -0.24
CA MET A 94 9.91 -0.14 -1.09
C MET A 94 11.36 -0.11 -0.59
N ILE A 95 11.58 0.11 0.71
CA ILE A 95 12.93 0.11 1.31
C ILE A 95 13.62 -1.23 1.10
N VAL A 96 12.94 -2.35 1.38
CA VAL A 96 13.49 -3.69 1.17
C VAL A 96 13.87 -3.93 -0.30
N SER A 97 13.03 -3.48 -1.24
CA SER A 97 13.29 -3.62 -2.67
C SER A 97 14.52 -2.82 -3.11
N ILE A 98 14.70 -1.60 -2.60
CA ILE A 98 15.86 -0.74 -2.86
C ILE A 98 17.13 -1.37 -2.28
N VAL A 99 17.09 -1.83 -1.02
CA VAL A 99 18.24 -2.48 -0.37
C VAL A 99 18.66 -3.74 -1.12
N LYS A 100 17.70 -4.58 -1.52
CA LYS A 100 18.00 -5.78 -2.33
C LYS A 100 18.61 -5.41 -3.67
N PHE A 101 18.09 -4.39 -4.35
CA PHE A 101 18.65 -3.92 -5.62
C PHE A 101 20.06 -3.34 -5.49
N ALA A 102 20.33 -2.60 -4.40
CA ALA A 102 21.65 -2.01 -4.11
C ALA A 102 22.70 -3.08 -3.76
N ARG A 103 22.28 -4.17 -3.10
CA ARG A 103 23.16 -5.29 -2.75
C ARG A 103 23.45 -6.26 -3.89
N GLN A 104 22.72 -6.18 -5.02
CA GLN A 104 22.98 -7.04 -6.17
C GLN A 104 24.23 -6.58 -6.93
N PRO A 105 25.22 -7.47 -7.16
CA PRO A 105 26.44 -7.12 -7.89
C PRO A 105 26.11 -6.68 -9.32
N LYS A 106 26.69 -5.55 -9.73
CA LYS A 106 26.65 -5.08 -11.12
C LYS A 106 27.59 -5.98 -11.92
N VAL A 107 27.09 -7.12 -12.41
CA VAL A 107 27.87 -7.93 -13.36
C VAL A 107 27.75 -7.25 -14.71
N GLU A 108 28.73 -6.40 -15.03
CA GLU A 108 28.95 -5.83 -16.35
C GLU A 108 29.49 -6.96 -17.25
N TRP A 109 28.78 -7.26 -18.33
CA TRP A 109 29.25 -8.11 -19.42
C TRP A 109 29.55 -7.21 -20.60
#